data_AF-A0A426UZF5-F1
#
_entry.id   AF-A0A426UZF5-F1
#
_cell.length_a   1.000
_cell.length_b   1.000
_cell.length_c   1.000
_cell.angle_alpha   90.00
_cell.angle_beta   90.00
_cell.angle_gamma   90.00
#
_symmetry.space_group_name_H-M   'P 1'
#
loop_
_entity.id
_entity.type
_entity.pdbx_description
1 polymer ?
#
loop_
_entity_poly.entity_id
_entity_poly.type
_entity_poly.pdbx_seq_one_letter_code
_entity_poly.pdbx_strand_id
1 'polypeptide(L)'
;MFIGPIELPNRLFVAPMAGVTDRPFRQLCKRLGAGYAVSEMVTSRKDLWNSLKTSRRANHDGETAPISVQIAGTDAAMMAEAAIYNIDRGAQIIDINMGCPAKKVCNKWAGSALMQDEPLALQIVQAVVDACAPHGVPVTLKMRTGWSAEHKNAERIARAAEQAGIAMLTVHGRTREQGYKGQAEYDTIAAVKAAVRIPVVANG
;
A
#
# COMPACT_ATOMS: atom_id res chain seq x y z
N MET A 1 -16.44 0.27 -9.10
CA MET A 1 -15.26 -0.64 -8.91
C MET A 1 -15.21 -0.95 -7.43
N PHE A 2 -14.85 -2.17 -7.04
CA PHE A 2 -14.88 -2.57 -5.62
C PHE A 2 -13.48 -2.88 -5.09
N ILE A 3 -13.25 -2.52 -3.83
CA ILE A 3 -12.13 -3.03 -3.01
C ILE A 3 -12.77 -3.81 -1.87
N GLY A 4 -12.78 -5.15 -1.97
CA GLY A 4 -13.59 -5.98 -1.09
C GLY A 4 -15.07 -5.53 -1.12
N PRO A 5 -15.70 -5.21 0.02
CA PRO A 5 -17.09 -4.75 0.06
C PRO A 5 -17.27 -3.26 -0.27
N ILE A 6 -16.19 -2.49 -0.46
CA ILE A 6 -16.25 -1.03 -0.60
C ILE A 6 -16.37 -0.65 -2.07
N GLU A 7 -17.47 0.01 -2.44
CA GLU A 7 -17.63 0.62 -3.76
C GLU A 7 -16.90 1.96 -3.86
N LEU A 8 -16.12 2.14 -4.92
CA LEU A 8 -15.48 3.41 -5.25
C LEU A 8 -16.27 4.17 -6.32
N PRO A 9 -16.43 5.50 -6.18
CA PRO A 9 -17.26 6.32 -7.08
C PRO A 9 -16.63 6.46 -8.48
N ASN A 10 -15.32 6.31 -8.62
CA ASN A 10 -14.61 6.30 -9.89
C ASN A 10 -13.27 5.56 -9.77
N ARG A 11 -12.47 5.56 -10.84
CA ARG A 11 -11.19 4.84 -10.95
C ARG A 11 -9.97 5.77 -10.94
N LEU A 12 -10.09 6.97 -10.36
CA LEU A 12 -9.04 7.98 -10.29
C LEU A 12 -8.60 8.20 -8.84
N PHE A 13 -7.36 7.83 -8.54
CA PHE A 13 -6.87 7.68 -7.17
C PHE A 13 -5.72 8.64 -6.88
N VAL A 14 -5.71 9.19 -5.66
CA VAL A 14 -4.58 9.94 -5.12
C VAL A 14 -3.60 8.97 -4.46
N ALA A 15 -2.37 8.95 -4.98
CA ALA A 15 -1.30 8.11 -4.46
C ALA A 15 -0.84 8.58 -3.06
N PRO A 16 -0.38 7.66 -2.19
CA PRO A 16 0.20 8.02 -0.91
C PRO A 16 1.56 8.71 -1.11
N MET A 17 1.70 9.93 -0.59
CA MET A 17 2.92 10.73 -0.69
C MET A 17 3.28 11.29 0.69
N ALA A 18 4.29 10.70 1.33
CA ALA A 18 4.74 11.13 2.64
C ALA A 18 5.16 12.62 2.64
N GLY A 19 4.59 13.40 3.56
CA GLY A 19 4.75 14.85 3.66
C GLY A 19 3.81 15.67 2.77
N VAL A 20 2.95 15.02 1.96
CA VAL A 20 2.06 15.70 1.01
C VAL A 20 0.61 15.28 1.23
N THR A 21 0.32 13.99 1.22
CA THR A 21 -1.06 13.48 1.35
C THR A 21 -1.51 13.42 2.80
N ASP A 22 -1.47 14.55 3.51
CA ASP A 22 -2.06 14.69 4.84
C ASP A 22 -3.60 14.71 4.76
N ARG A 23 -4.27 14.73 5.92
CA ARG A 23 -5.75 14.67 5.97
C ARG A 23 -6.41 15.82 5.20
N PRO A 24 -6.03 17.11 5.39
CA PRO A 24 -6.59 18.21 4.59
C PRO A 24 -6.42 18.04 3.08
N PHE A 25 -5.23 17.62 2.61
CA PHE A 25 -4.97 17.41 1.18
C PHE A 25 -5.88 16.31 0.60
N ARG A 26 -5.98 15.16 1.28
CA ARG A 26 -6.82 14.05 0.81
C ARG A 26 -8.29 14.44 0.74
N GLN A 27 -8.79 15.17 1.73
CA GLN A 27 -10.17 15.68 1.72
C GLN A 27 -10.39 16.64 0.56
N LEU A 28 -9.46 17.58 0.31
CA LEU A 28 -9.56 18.49 -0.84
C LEU A 28 -9.62 17.70 -2.15
N CYS A 29 -8.72 16.74 -2.38
CA CYS A 29 -8.72 15.95 -3.61
C CYS A 29 -10.01 15.14 -3.79
N LYS A 30 -10.55 14.53 -2.71
CA LYS A 30 -11.83 13.82 -2.77
C LYS A 30 -12.99 14.75 -3.14
N ARG A 31 -13.05 15.95 -2.56
CA ARG A 31 -14.04 16.98 -2.94
C ARG A 31 -13.91 17.40 -4.40
N LEU A 32 -12.69 17.41 -4.94
CA LEU A 32 -12.41 17.74 -6.34
C LEU A 32 -12.58 16.55 -7.31
N GLY A 33 -13.03 15.38 -6.83
CA GLY A 33 -13.43 14.26 -7.67
C GLY A 33 -12.52 13.03 -7.62
N ALA A 34 -11.49 12.99 -6.76
CA ALA A 34 -10.74 11.76 -6.54
C ALA A 34 -11.65 10.70 -5.89
N GLY A 35 -11.79 9.53 -6.53
CA GLY A 35 -12.62 8.45 -5.99
C GLY A 35 -11.97 7.69 -4.85
N TYR A 36 -10.66 7.85 -4.67
CA TYR A 36 -9.88 7.21 -3.61
C TYR A 36 -8.66 8.06 -3.27
N ALA A 37 -8.26 8.08 -2.00
CA ALA A 37 -7.03 8.72 -1.57
C ALA A 37 -6.43 7.93 -0.40
N VAL A 38 -5.15 7.61 -0.50
CA VAL A 38 -4.43 6.83 0.52
C VAL A 38 -3.63 7.76 1.42
N SER A 39 -3.63 7.48 2.73
CA SER A 39 -2.89 8.28 3.71
C SER A 39 -1.38 8.25 3.49
N GLU A 40 -0.67 9.16 4.16
CA GLU A 40 0.78 8.97 4.34
C GLU A 40 1.10 7.65 5.05
N MET A 41 2.25 7.08 4.74
CA MET A 41 2.76 5.87 5.40
C MET A 41 2.81 6.02 6.93
N VAL A 42 2.07 5.15 7.63
CA VAL A 42 2.16 4.86 9.05
C VAL A 42 3.16 3.74 9.28
N THR A 43 4.02 3.87 10.29
CA THR A 43 5.07 2.88 10.58
C THR A 43 4.53 1.72 11.40
N SER A 44 5.02 0.50 11.13
CA SER A 44 4.75 -0.66 11.97
C SER A 44 5.42 -0.65 13.34
N ARG A 45 6.35 0.29 13.56
CA ARG A 45 7.10 0.44 14.82
C ARG A 45 6.25 0.99 15.95
N LYS A 46 5.88 0.12 16.89
CA LYS A 46 5.15 0.45 18.13
C LYS A 46 5.77 1.60 18.91
N ASP A 47 7.10 1.61 19.04
CA ASP A 47 7.83 2.65 19.78
C ASP A 47 7.67 4.06 19.18
N LEU A 48 7.27 4.15 17.91
CA LEU A 48 7.04 5.43 17.22
C LEU A 48 5.56 5.84 17.15
N TRP A 49 4.63 5.01 17.62
CA TRP A 49 3.18 5.29 17.50
C TRP A 49 2.75 6.55 18.26
N ASN A 50 3.36 6.79 19.43
CA ASN A 50 3.09 7.97 20.24
C ASN A 50 3.89 9.21 19.80
N SER A 51 4.73 9.11 18.77
CA SER A 51 5.41 10.28 18.23
C SER A 51 4.39 11.26 17.61
N LEU A 52 4.68 12.56 17.68
CA LEU A 52 3.84 13.59 17.07
C LEU A 52 3.59 13.34 15.57
N LYS A 53 4.60 12.79 14.88
CA LYS A 53 4.51 12.48 13.45
C LYS A 53 3.53 11.35 13.17
N THR A 54 3.63 10.24 13.89
CA THR A 54 2.77 9.07 13.65
C THR A 54 1.34 9.34 14.11
N SER A 55 1.15 9.97 15.27
CA SER A 55 -0.18 10.34 15.79
C SER A 55 -0.95 11.25 14.83
N ARG A 56 -0.29 12.25 14.21
CA ARG A 56 -0.92 13.08 13.17
C ARG A 56 -1.33 12.29 11.93
N ARG A 57 -0.52 11.32 11.51
CA ARG A 57 -0.80 10.49 10.32
C ARG A 57 -1.93 9.49 10.54
N ALA A 58 -2.07 9.01 11.78
CA ALA A 58 -3.10 8.06 12.18
C ALA A 58 -4.40 8.73 12.67
N ASN A 59 -4.48 10.06 12.68
CA ASN A 59 -5.72 10.78 12.96
C ASN A 59 -6.53 10.92 11.66
N HIS A 60 -7.69 10.29 11.63
CA HIS A 60 -8.64 10.30 10.51
C HIS A 60 -9.98 10.96 10.87
N ASP A 61 -10.04 11.69 11.99
CA ASP A 61 -11.27 12.33 12.46
C ASP A 61 -11.83 13.26 11.39
N GLY A 62 -13.10 13.07 11.02
CA GLY A 62 -13.76 13.86 9.99
C GLY A 62 -13.24 13.64 8.55
N GLU A 63 -12.43 12.61 8.29
CA GLU A 63 -12.01 12.27 6.94
C GLU A 63 -13.15 11.61 6.14
N THR A 64 -13.33 12.04 4.90
CA THR A 64 -14.34 11.47 3.99
C THR A 64 -14.01 10.01 3.68
N ALA A 65 -14.97 9.11 3.89
CA ALA A 65 -14.85 7.70 3.53
C ALA A 65 -14.61 7.48 2.01
N PRO A 66 -13.99 6.36 1.60
CA PRO A 66 -13.35 5.38 2.46
C PRO A 66 -12.01 5.89 3.01
N ILE A 67 -11.74 5.62 4.29
CA ILE A 67 -10.47 5.94 4.95
C ILE A 67 -9.48 4.80 4.65
N SER A 68 -8.46 5.10 3.87
CA SER A 68 -7.40 4.16 3.51
C SER A 68 -6.08 4.55 4.15
N VAL A 69 -5.50 3.61 4.90
CA VAL A 69 -4.25 3.82 5.62
C VAL A 69 -3.14 2.96 5.05
N GLN A 70 -2.07 3.62 4.57
CA GLN A 70 -0.88 2.88 4.14
C GLN A 70 0.03 2.59 5.34
N ILE A 71 0.40 1.33 5.53
CA ILE A 71 1.36 0.87 6.54
C ILE A 71 2.69 0.45 5.90
N ALA A 72 3.79 0.63 6.64
CA ALA A 72 5.13 0.28 6.18
C ALA A 72 5.99 -0.32 7.30
N GLY A 73 6.71 -1.40 6.97
CA GLY A 73 7.49 -2.20 7.92
C GLY A 73 8.25 -3.33 7.22
N THR A 74 8.96 -4.15 8.01
CA THR A 74 9.82 -5.26 7.54
C THR A 74 9.66 -6.53 8.36
N ASP A 75 8.68 -6.56 9.27
CA ASP A 75 8.38 -7.68 10.16
C ASP A 75 6.88 -7.97 10.09
N ALA A 76 6.52 -9.24 9.90
CA ALA A 76 5.15 -9.65 9.65
C ALA A 76 4.24 -9.41 10.86
N ALA A 77 4.69 -9.74 12.07
CA ALA A 77 3.92 -9.54 13.29
C ALA A 77 3.70 -8.05 13.56
N MET A 78 4.75 -7.23 13.43
CA MET A 78 4.62 -5.78 13.60
C MET A 78 3.69 -5.16 12.55
N MET A 79 3.70 -5.64 11.30
CA MET A 79 2.81 -5.15 10.25
C MET A 79 1.35 -5.51 10.52
N ALA A 80 1.07 -6.73 11.00
CA ALA A 80 -0.25 -7.16 11.44
C ALA A 80 -0.78 -6.28 12.58
N GLU A 81 0.04 -6.06 13.63
CA GLU A 81 -0.33 -5.19 14.75
C GLU A 81 -0.57 -3.74 14.31
N ALA A 82 0.21 -3.25 13.35
CA ALA A 82 0.02 -1.91 12.79
C ALA A 82 -1.27 -1.79 11.98
N ALA A 83 -1.70 -2.86 11.32
CA ALA A 83 -2.99 -2.90 10.64
C ALA A 83 -4.12 -2.76 11.67
N ILE A 84 -4.13 -3.60 12.72
CA ILE A 84 -5.11 -3.53 13.81
C ILE A 84 -5.13 -2.14 14.47
N TYR A 85 -3.95 -1.60 14.78
CA TYR A 85 -3.82 -0.27 15.38
C TYR A 85 -4.53 0.85 14.58
N ASN A 86 -4.48 0.77 13.25
CA ASN A 86 -5.13 1.74 12.37
C ASN A 86 -6.61 1.41 12.13
N ILE A 87 -7.01 0.13 12.13
CA ILE A 87 -8.43 -0.28 12.11
C ILE A 87 -9.16 0.27 13.34
N ASP A 88 -8.57 0.15 14.53
CA ASP A 88 -9.10 0.72 15.78
C ASP A 88 -9.23 2.25 15.74
N ARG A 89 -8.60 2.91 14.74
CA ARG A 89 -8.64 4.36 14.50
C ARG A 89 -9.44 4.74 13.25
N GLY A 90 -10.27 3.82 12.76
CA GLY A 90 -11.22 4.08 11.69
C GLY A 90 -10.69 3.79 10.28
N ALA A 91 -9.55 3.12 10.11
CA ALA A 91 -9.15 2.63 8.80
C ALA A 91 -10.18 1.62 8.27
N GLN A 92 -10.70 1.88 7.08
CA GLN A 92 -11.65 1.00 6.39
C GLN A 92 -10.95 0.16 5.31
N ILE A 93 -9.74 0.55 4.91
CA ILE A 93 -8.87 -0.17 3.99
C ILE A 93 -7.44 -0.05 4.55
N ILE A 94 -6.71 -1.17 4.55
CA ILE A 94 -5.27 -1.19 4.88
C ILE A 94 -4.48 -1.37 3.59
N ASP A 95 -3.55 -0.46 3.30
CA ASP A 95 -2.64 -0.57 2.16
C ASP A 95 -1.22 -0.91 2.62
N ILE A 96 -0.59 -1.90 2.01
CA ILE A 96 0.79 -2.29 2.31
C ILE A 96 1.74 -1.53 1.37
N ASN A 97 2.70 -0.79 1.94
CA ASN A 97 3.77 -0.20 1.15
C ASN A 97 4.86 -1.23 0.81
N MET A 98 4.93 -1.59 -0.47
CA MET A 98 6.04 -2.31 -1.09
C MET A 98 6.62 -1.52 -2.27
N GLY A 99 6.49 -0.18 -2.24
CA GLY A 99 6.79 0.69 -3.39
C GLY A 99 7.83 1.77 -3.13
N CYS A 100 8.07 2.15 -1.87
CA CYS A 100 9.02 3.23 -1.57
C CYS A 100 10.46 2.78 -1.88
N PRO A 101 11.19 3.46 -2.78
CA PRO A 101 12.55 3.04 -3.18
C PRO A 101 13.61 3.33 -2.13
N ALA A 102 13.31 4.26 -1.22
CA ALA A 102 14.25 4.81 -0.25
C ALA A 102 13.64 4.78 1.15
N LYS A 103 14.00 3.76 1.95
CA LYS A 103 14.27 3.89 3.39
C LYS A 103 14.75 2.57 3.99
N LYS A 104 15.73 2.68 4.90
CA LYS A 104 15.90 1.70 5.97
C LYS A 104 14.83 1.96 7.02
N VAL A 105 14.08 0.93 7.41
CA VAL A 105 13.25 0.91 8.61
C VAL A 105 13.94 -0.06 9.57
N CYS A 106 14.38 0.41 10.74
CA CYS A 106 15.17 -0.38 11.70
C CYS A 106 16.45 -0.99 11.09
N ASN A 107 17.20 -0.23 10.30
CA ASN A 107 18.38 -0.72 9.57
C ASN A 107 18.12 -1.83 8.52
N LYS A 108 16.89 -2.32 8.38
CA LYS A 108 16.45 -3.24 7.34
C LYS A 108 15.82 -2.48 6.19
N TRP A 109 16.01 -2.97 4.97
CA TRP A 109 15.43 -2.33 3.79
C TRP A 109 13.91 -2.62 3.72
N ALA A 110 13.10 -1.57 3.59
CA ALA A 110 11.64 -1.65 3.52
C ALA A 110 11.11 -1.19 2.16
N GLY A 111 9.78 -1.16 2.00
CA GLY A 111 9.14 -0.69 0.76
C GLY A 111 9.49 -1.62 -0.40
N SER A 112 9.91 -1.07 -1.54
CA SER A 112 10.23 -1.89 -2.71
C SER A 112 11.49 -2.75 -2.56
N ALA A 113 12.21 -2.64 -1.43
CA ALA A 113 13.26 -3.59 -1.10
C ALA A 113 12.77 -4.95 -0.65
N LEU A 114 11.55 -5.02 -0.11
CA LEU A 114 10.92 -6.29 0.19
C LEU A 114 10.73 -7.13 -1.07
N MET A 115 10.68 -6.52 -2.25
CA MET A 115 10.59 -7.25 -3.52
C MET A 115 11.85 -8.07 -3.83
N GLN A 116 12.98 -7.85 -3.14
CA GLN A 116 14.16 -8.72 -3.30
C GLN A 116 14.03 -10.04 -2.51
N ASP A 117 13.24 -10.04 -1.44
CA ASP A 117 12.98 -11.18 -0.56
C ASP A 117 11.48 -11.51 -0.60
N GLU A 118 11.08 -12.23 -1.65
CA GLU A 118 9.67 -12.58 -1.85
C GLU A 118 9.06 -13.42 -0.72
N PRO A 119 9.75 -14.42 -0.14
CA PRO A 119 9.24 -15.12 1.02
C PRO A 119 8.86 -14.16 2.17
N LEU A 120 9.74 -13.21 2.50
CA LEU A 120 9.44 -12.20 3.53
C LEU A 120 8.29 -11.27 3.12
N ALA A 121 8.29 -10.78 1.88
CA ALA A 121 7.23 -9.94 1.35
C ALA A 121 5.85 -10.63 1.47
N LEU A 122 5.76 -11.91 1.09
CA LEU A 122 4.52 -12.67 1.14
C LEU A 122 4.13 -13.04 2.58
N GLN A 123 5.09 -13.31 3.46
CA GLN A 123 4.82 -13.50 4.88
C GLN A 123 4.19 -12.24 5.50
N ILE A 124 4.67 -11.05 5.15
CA ILE A 124 4.07 -9.78 5.58
C ILE A 124 2.65 -9.62 5.01
N VAL A 125 2.46 -9.89 3.72
CA VAL A 125 1.14 -9.80 3.08
C VAL A 125 0.14 -10.72 3.80
N GLN A 126 0.48 -11.99 3.99
CA GLN A 126 -0.38 -12.97 4.64
C GLN A 126 -0.75 -12.53 6.07
N ALA A 127 0.24 -12.14 6.87
CA ALA A 127 0.01 -11.72 8.25
C ALA A 127 -0.93 -10.51 8.36
N VAL A 128 -0.80 -9.53 7.44
CA VAL A 128 -1.69 -8.36 7.41
C VAL A 128 -3.10 -8.74 6.96
N VAL A 129 -3.24 -9.59 5.93
CA VAL A 129 -4.57 -10.07 5.48
C VAL A 129 -5.27 -10.84 6.60
N ASP A 130 -4.58 -11.80 7.23
CA ASP A 130 -5.12 -12.61 8.31
C ASP A 130 -5.56 -11.74 9.51
N ALA A 131 -4.80 -10.71 9.84
CA ALA A 131 -5.15 -9.77 10.90
C ALA A 131 -6.38 -8.93 10.55
N CYS A 132 -6.54 -8.50 9.30
CA CYS A 132 -7.66 -7.64 8.89
C CYS A 132 -8.96 -8.42 8.65
N ALA A 133 -8.87 -9.71 8.31
CA ALA A 133 -10.02 -10.53 7.93
C ALA A 133 -11.13 -10.61 9.00
N PRO A 134 -10.85 -10.81 10.31
CA PRO A 134 -11.87 -10.79 11.36
C PRO A 134 -12.63 -9.46 11.48
N HIS A 135 -12.03 -8.36 11.00
CA HIS A 135 -12.62 -7.03 11.03
C HIS A 135 -13.37 -6.68 9.73
N GLY A 136 -13.37 -7.57 8.73
CA GLY A 136 -13.97 -7.31 7.42
C GLY A 136 -13.27 -6.18 6.64
N VAL A 137 -12.03 -5.83 7.01
CA VAL A 137 -11.27 -4.74 6.39
C VAL A 137 -10.43 -5.29 5.24
N PRO A 138 -10.67 -4.88 3.98
CA PRO A 138 -9.86 -5.35 2.85
C PRO A 138 -8.44 -4.78 2.89
N VAL A 139 -7.50 -5.58 2.43
CA VAL A 139 -6.08 -5.21 2.33
C VAL A 139 -5.68 -5.00 0.88
N THR A 140 -4.95 -3.93 0.60
CA THR A 140 -4.40 -3.61 -0.73
C THR A 140 -2.88 -3.58 -0.69
N LEU A 141 -2.22 -3.74 -1.84
CA LEU A 141 -0.77 -3.73 -1.92
C LEU A 141 -0.31 -2.77 -3.02
N LYS A 142 0.53 -1.79 -2.65
CA LYS A 142 1.21 -0.90 -3.59
C LYS A 142 2.67 -1.30 -3.76
N MET A 143 3.05 -1.67 -4.98
CA MET A 143 4.40 -2.12 -5.32
C MET A 143 4.98 -1.41 -6.55
N ARG A 144 6.21 -1.80 -6.92
CA ARG A 144 6.92 -1.41 -8.15
C ARG A 144 6.93 -2.57 -9.16
N THR A 145 7.58 -2.41 -10.30
CA THR A 145 7.72 -3.51 -11.28
C THR A 145 8.75 -4.58 -10.84
N GLY A 146 9.65 -4.21 -9.93
CA GLY A 146 10.66 -5.09 -9.35
C GLY A 146 11.75 -4.31 -8.61
N TRP A 147 12.79 -5.02 -8.16
CA TRP A 147 13.94 -4.41 -7.48
C TRP A 147 14.89 -3.68 -8.44
N SER A 148 15.23 -4.33 -9.55
CA SER A 148 16.12 -3.81 -10.60
C SER A 148 15.52 -4.07 -11.98
N ALA A 149 16.14 -3.53 -13.03
CA ALA A 149 15.72 -3.80 -14.41
C ALA A 149 15.82 -5.29 -14.77
N GLU A 150 16.82 -5.98 -14.23
CA GLU A 150 17.07 -7.42 -14.43
C GLU A 150 16.18 -8.31 -13.56
N HIS A 151 15.62 -7.75 -12.49
CA HIS A 151 14.79 -8.47 -11.51
C HIS A 151 13.40 -7.85 -11.40
N LYS A 152 12.61 -7.97 -12.48
CA LYS A 152 11.18 -7.65 -12.49
C LYS A 152 10.36 -8.87 -12.07
N ASN A 153 9.75 -8.79 -10.90
CA ASN A 153 9.03 -9.88 -10.27
C ASN A 153 7.61 -9.50 -9.81
N ALA A 154 7.09 -8.36 -10.26
CA ALA A 154 5.75 -7.90 -9.93
C ALA A 154 4.64 -8.92 -10.28
N GLU A 155 4.74 -9.64 -11.40
CA GLU A 155 3.73 -10.64 -11.76
C GLU A 155 3.68 -11.81 -10.76
N ARG A 156 4.86 -12.31 -10.36
CA ARG A 156 4.97 -13.39 -9.38
C ARG A 156 4.40 -12.98 -8.02
N ILE A 157 4.79 -11.80 -7.54
CA ILE A 157 4.27 -11.24 -6.29
C ILE A 157 2.77 -11.01 -6.39
N ALA A 158 2.26 -10.50 -7.52
CA ALA A 158 0.83 -10.24 -7.72
C ALA A 158 -0.03 -11.51 -7.56
N ARG A 159 0.37 -12.62 -8.21
CA ARG A 159 -0.37 -13.90 -8.13
C ARG A 159 -0.41 -14.42 -6.71
N ALA A 160 0.72 -14.41 -6.02
CA ALA A 160 0.81 -14.89 -4.64
C ALA A 160 0.07 -13.97 -3.66
N ALA A 161 0.12 -12.65 -3.87
CA ALA A 161 -0.61 -11.67 -3.08
C ALA A 161 -2.13 -11.81 -3.25
N GLU A 162 -2.61 -12.06 -4.48
CA GLU A 162 -4.03 -12.38 -4.74
C GLU A 162 -4.46 -13.66 -4.01
N GLN A 163 -3.64 -14.72 -4.06
CA GLN A 163 -3.91 -15.97 -3.33
C GLN A 163 -3.97 -15.77 -1.81
N ALA A 164 -3.12 -14.89 -1.28
CA ALA A 164 -3.12 -14.52 0.13
C ALA A 164 -4.34 -13.68 0.56
N GLY A 165 -5.12 -13.14 -0.39
CA GLY A 165 -6.34 -12.38 -0.12
C GLY A 165 -6.23 -10.86 -0.29
N ILE A 166 -5.19 -10.35 -0.96
CA ILE A 166 -5.15 -8.92 -1.35
C ILE A 166 -6.35 -8.59 -2.26
N ALA A 167 -7.06 -7.51 -1.92
CA ALA A 167 -8.28 -7.08 -2.60
C ALA A 167 -8.02 -6.16 -3.80
N MET A 168 -6.85 -5.51 -3.88
CA MET A 168 -6.44 -4.66 -5.01
C MET A 168 -4.93 -4.47 -5.03
N LEU A 169 -4.36 -4.42 -6.24
CA LEU A 169 -2.95 -4.08 -6.47
C LEU A 169 -2.81 -2.69 -7.07
N THR A 170 -1.79 -1.96 -6.65
CA THR A 170 -1.30 -0.75 -7.34
C THR A 170 0.14 -0.97 -7.76
N VAL A 171 0.46 -0.82 -9.05
CA VAL A 171 1.80 -1.03 -9.58
C VAL A 171 2.35 0.28 -10.13
N HIS A 172 3.42 0.78 -9.52
CA HIS A 172 4.22 1.85 -10.11
C HIS A 172 5.09 1.27 -11.22
N GLY A 173 4.94 1.75 -12.46
CA GLY A 173 5.63 1.31 -13.68
C GLY A 173 7.14 1.56 -13.72
N ARG A 174 7.83 1.59 -12.58
CA ARG A 174 9.27 1.72 -12.46
C ARG A 174 9.79 0.69 -11.46
N THR A 175 11.03 0.23 -11.65
CA THR A 175 11.75 -0.60 -10.68
C THR A 175 12.21 0.24 -9.49
N ARG A 176 12.64 -0.40 -8.39
CA ARG A 176 13.19 0.31 -7.23
C ARG A 176 14.43 1.15 -7.63
N GLU A 177 15.35 0.59 -8.39
CA GLU A 177 16.59 1.27 -8.84
C GLU A 177 16.33 2.54 -9.66
N GLN A 178 15.29 2.54 -10.51
CA GLN A 178 14.95 3.70 -11.31
C GLN A 178 14.52 4.88 -10.43
N GLY A 179 13.96 4.65 -9.24
CA GLY A 179 13.41 5.70 -8.39
C GLY A 179 12.33 6.50 -9.15
N TYR A 180 12.64 7.74 -9.50
CA TYR A 180 11.79 8.62 -10.32
C TYR A 180 12.45 9.02 -11.65
N LYS A 181 13.58 8.40 -12.01
CA LYS A 181 14.27 8.64 -13.28
C LYS A 181 13.57 7.88 -14.41
N GLY A 182 13.84 8.31 -15.64
CA GLY A 182 13.28 7.69 -16.85
C GLY A 182 11.75 7.75 -16.91
N GLN A 183 11.19 6.93 -17.81
CA GLN A 183 9.74 6.83 -18.01
C GLN A 183 9.17 5.64 -17.25
N ALA A 184 7.93 5.77 -16.78
CA ALA A 184 7.17 4.61 -16.33
C ALA A 184 6.80 3.75 -17.55
N GLU A 185 6.90 2.44 -17.40
CA GLU A 185 6.43 1.47 -18.39
C GLU A 185 5.18 0.76 -17.89
N TYR A 186 4.30 0.42 -18.83
CA TYR A 186 2.97 -0.13 -18.57
C TYR A 186 2.85 -1.59 -19.00
N ASP A 187 3.88 -2.17 -19.62
CA ASP A 187 3.88 -3.56 -20.08
C ASP A 187 3.86 -4.52 -18.90
N THR A 188 4.67 -4.25 -17.86
CA THR A 188 4.63 -5.03 -16.62
C THR A 188 3.27 -4.90 -15.93
N ILE A 189 2.66 -3.71 -15.97
CA ILE A 189 1.35 -3.47 -15.35
C ILE A 189 0.27 -4.27 -16.10
N ALA A 190 0.32 -4.29 -17.43
CA ALA A 190 -0.56 -5.08 -18.27
C ALA A 190 -0.39 -6.58 -18.02
N ALA A 191 0.84 -7.08 -17.92
CA ALA A 191 1.14 -8.46 -17.58
C ALA A 191 0.59 -8.84 -16.19
N VAL A 192 0.80 -8.00 -15.18
CA VAL A 192 0.20 -8.16 -13.85
C VAL A 192 -1.32 -8.22 -13.93
N LYS A 193 -1.97 -7.32 -14.68
CA LYS A 193 -3.43 -7.32 -14.81
C LYS A 193 -3.96 -8.57 -15.52
N ALA A 194 -3.25 -9.09 -16.51
CA ALA A 194 -3.60 -10.35 -17.18
C ALA A 194 -3.42 -11.57 -16.26
N ALA A 195 -2.48 -11.49 -15.31
CA ALA A 195 -2.16 -12.56 -14.38
C ALA A 195 -3.15 -12.72 -13.22
N VAL A 196 -3.89 -11.66 -12.85
CA VAL A 196 -4.75 -11.63 -11.65
C VAL A 196 -6.19 -11.18 -11.96
N ARG A 197 -7.14 -11.67 -11.17
CA ARG A 197 -8.56 -11.32 -11.29
C ARG A 197 -8.90 -10.04 -10.54
N ILE A 198 -8.26 -9.81 -9.39
CA ILE A 198 -8.43 -8.59 -8.60
C ILE A 198 -8.12 -7.32 -9.42
N PRO A 199 -8.64 -6.16 -8.99
CA PRO A 199 -8.37 -4.92 -9.67
C PRO A 199 -6.89 -4.53 -9.58
N VAL A 200 -6.35 -3.99 -10.68
CA VAL A 200 -4.96 -3.50 -10.78
C VAL A 200 -4.99 -2.05 -11.20
N VAL A 201 -4.29 -1.21 -10.45
CA VAL A 201 -4.18 0.23 -10.66
C VAL A 201 -2.81 0.55 -11.25
N ALA A 202 -2.81 1.18 -12.42
CA ALA A 202 -1.60 1.72 -13.02
C ALA A 202 -1.17 3.03 -12.33
N ASN A 203 0.13 3.19 -12.10
CA ASN A 203 0.72 4.40 -11.54
C ASN A 203 2.09 4.64 -12.19
N GLY A 204 2.45 5.89 -12.47
CA GLY A 204 3.84 6.24 -12.82
C GLY A 204 4.03 7.27 -13.90
#